data_AF-A0A1V5V1U5-F1
#
_entry.id   AF-A0A1V5V1U5-F1
#
_cell.length_a   1.000
_cell.length_b   1.000
_cell.length_c   1.000
_cell.angle_alpha   90.00
_cell.angle_beta   90.00
_cell.angle_gamma   90.00
#
_symmetry.space_group_name_H-M   'P 1'
#
loop_
_entity.id
_entity.type
_entity.pdbx_description
1 polymer ?
#
loop_
_entity_poly.entity_id
_entity_poly.type
_entity_poly.pdbx_seq_one_letter_code
_entity_poly.pdbx_strand_id
1 'polypeptide(L)'
;MCVYSNAADVLPPDLLRKVQKHWRGLLYVPPPASVSTRNEGTDIIRSMILSGTPVSEIAAFAGITPRRVYQIARTLGPENPYHHPKVTEKVTEE
;
A
#
# COMPACT_ATOMS: atom_id res chain seq x y z
N MET A 1 19.30 -9.07 11.38
CA MET A 1 18.86 -7.67 11.17
C MET A 1 18.01 -7.26 12.35
N CYS A 2 18.41 -6.23 13.11
CA CYS A 2 17.57 -5.70 14.18
C CYS A 2 16.49 -4.81 13.56
N VAL A 3 15.22 -5.20 13.73
CA VAL A 3 14.07 -4.51 13.11
C VAL A 3 13.75 -3.19 13.81
N TYR A 4 14.28 -2.97 15.01
CA TYR A 4 14.03 -1.78 15.83
C TYR A 4 15.33 -1.26 16.46
N SER A 5 15.44 0.06 16.61
CA SER A 5 16.54 0.74 17.31
C SER A 5 15.97 1.49 18.52
N ASN A 6 16.75 1.60 19.60
CA ASN A 6 16.32 2.38 20.76
C ASN A 6 16.29 3.87 20.38
N ALA A 7 15.22 4.57 20.75
CA ALA A 7 15.07 5.98 20.45
C ALA A 7 16.17 6.86 21.10
N ALA A 8 16.74 6.44 22.23
CA ALA A 8 17.86 7.13 22.87
C ALA A 8 19.15 7.07 22.05
N ASP A 9 19.31 6.06 21.20
CA ASP A 9 20.47 5.89 20.33
C ASP A 9 20.34 6.67 19.01
N VAL A 10 19.12 7.08 18.66
CA VAL A 10 18.79 7.66 17.34
C VAL A 10 18.40 9.14 17.44
N LEU A 11 17.66 9.54 18.49
CA LEU A 11 17.10 10.88 18.62
C LEU A 11 17.93 11.76 19.55
N PRO A 12 18.04 13.07 19.26
CA PRO A 12 18.58 14.03 20.21
C PRO A 12 17.81 14.02 21.55
N PRO A 13 18.48 14.23 22.70
CA PRO A 13 17.85 14.13 24.01
C PRO A 13 16.62 15.03 24.20
N ASP A 14 16.65 16.25 23.67
CA ASP A 14 15.52 17.19 23.76
C ASP A 14 14.31 16.73 22.95
N LEU A 15 14.56 16.09 21.80
CA LEU A 15 13.49 15.53 20.96
C LEU A 15 12.88 14.29 21.62
N LEU A 16 13.70 13.41 22.20
CA LEU A 16 13.24 12.25 22.94
C LEU A 16 12.32 12.66 24.10
N ARG A 17 12.71 13.68 24.88
CA ARG A 17 11.89 14.23 25.97
C ARG A 17 10.54 14.76 25.48
N LYS A 18 10.51 15.42 24.32
CA LYS A 18 9.25 15.89 23.71
C LYS A 18 8.37 14.72 23.29
N VAL A 19 8.92 13.71 22.62
CA VAL A 19 8.17 12.51 22.21
C VAL A 19 7.59 11.79 23.42
N GLN A 20 8.36 11.66 24.51
CA GLN A 20 7.93 11.01 25.76
C GLN A 20 6.74 11.70 26.46
N LYS A 21 6.47 12.99 26.16
CA LYS A 21 5.26 13.68 26.65
C LYS A 21 3.99 13.19 25.96
N HIS A 22 4.11 12.69 24.72
CA HIS A 22 2.98 12.30 23.89
C HIS A 22 2.83 10.77 23.76
N TRP A 23 3.94 10.02 23.86
CA TRP A 23 3.95 8.58 23.64
C TRP A 23 4.92 7.87 24.59
N ARG A 24 4.56 6.64 24.98
CA ARG A 24 5.44 5.71 25.70
C ARG A 24 5.35 4.35 25.03
N GLY A 25 6.48 3.67 24.88
CA GLY A 25 6.58 2.38 24.20
C GLY A 25 7.18 2.49 22.80
N LEU A 26 6.85 1.53 21.93
CA LEU A 26 7.40 1.44 20.59
C LEU A 26 6.70 2.43 19.64
N LEU A 27 7.48 3.20 18.89
CA LEU A 27 6.99 4.19 17.92
C LEU A 27 7.57 3.88 16.54
N TYR A 28 6.72 3.69 15.54
CA TYR A 28 7.13 3.52 14.16
C TYR A 28 7.24 4.90 13.48
N VAL A 29 8.38 5.17 12.86
CA VAL A 29 8.58 6.35 12.01
C VAL A 29 8.39 5.91 10.56
N PRO A 30 7.34 6.38 9.86
CA PRO A 30 7.17 6.05 8.46
C PRO A 30 8.30 6.65 7.63
N PRO A 31 8.67 6.03 6.50
CA PRO A 31 9.63 6.61 5.57
C PRO A 31 9.14 7.99 5.09
N PRO A 32 10.05 8.92 4.77
CA PRO A 32 9.68 10.24 4.26
C PRO A 32 8.78 10.08 3.02
N ALA A 33 7.80 10.96 2.86
CA ALA A 33 6.78 10.84 1.83
C ALA A 33 7.34 10.70 0.40
N SER A 34 8.50 11.31 0.11
CA SER A 34 9.22 11.19 -1.17
C SER A 34 9.89 9.82 -1.39
N VAL A 35 10.23 9.11 -0.32
CA VAL A 35 10.75 7.72 -0.36
C VAL A 35 9.63 6.71 -0.14
N SER A 36 8.42 7.18 0.17
CA SER A 36 7.23 6.35 0.05
C SER A 36 6.97 6.09 -1.44
N THR A 37 7.62 5.05 -1.95
CA THR A 37 7.28 4.33 -3.19
C THR A 37 5.79 3.94 -3.29
N ARG A 38 5.00 4.22 -2.24
CA ARG A 38 3.57 4.03 -2.16
C ARG A 38 2.74 5.08 -2.90
N ASN A 39 3.27 6.27 -3.21
CA ASN A 39 2.43 7.33 -3.78
C ASN A 39 2.82 7.73 -5.22
N GLU A 40 4.08 8.02 -5.52
CA GLU A 40 4.46 8.57 -6.85
C GLU A 40 4.25 7.59 -8.02
N GLY A 41 4.53 6.30 -7.83
CA GLY A 41 4.26 5.28 -8.87
C GLY A 41 2.80 4.84 -8.93
N THR A 42 1.99 5.16 -7.91
CA THR A 42 0.65 4.59 -7.76
C THR A 42 -0.35 5.24 -8.70
N ASP A 43 -0.20 6.51 -9.05
CA ASP A 43 -1.14 7.17 -9.95
C ASP A 43 -0.99 6.67 -11.40
N ILE A 44 0.25 6.42 -11.85
CA ILE A 44 0.50 5.76 -13.14
C ILE A 44 -0.08 4.34 -13.13
N ILE A 45 0.22 3.56 -12.09
CA ILE A 45 -0.33 2.20 -11.95
C ILE A 45 -1.86 2.23 -11.93
N ARG A 46 -2.50 3.18 -11.21
CA ARG A 46 -3.96 3.34 -11.20
C ARG A 46 -4.51 3.66 -12.58
N SER A 47 -3.86 4.55 -13.33
CA SER A 47 -4.29 4.86 -14.70
C SER A 47 -4.24 3.64 -15.62
N MET A 48 -3.19 2.81 -15.52
CA MET A 48 -3.07 1.56 -16.27
C MET A 48 -4.10 0.51 -15.84
N ILE A 49 -4.41 0.45 -14.54
CA ILE A 49 -5.49 -0.41 -14.05
C ILE A 49 -6.81 0.03 -14.67
N LEU A 50 -7.15 1.32 -14.61
CA LEU A 50 -8.41 1.86 -15.14
C LEU A 50 -8.52 1.72 -16.66
N SER A 51 -7.42 1.69 -17.40
CA SER A 51 -7.43 1.37 -18.84
C SER A 51 -7.65 -0.11 -19.16
N GLY A 52 -7.75 -0.98 -18.16
CA GLY A 52 -7.96 -2.42 -18.33
C GLY A 52 -6.70 -3.19 -18.73
N THR A 53 -5.51 -2.60 -18.55
CA THR A 53 -4.25 -3.27 -18.89
C THR A 53 -4.08 -4.55 -18.07
N PRO A 54 -3.57 -5.66 -18.64
CA PRO A 54 -3.36 -6.89 -17.89
C PRO A 54 -2.45 -6.71 -16.67
N VAL A 55 -2.79 -7.36 -15.56
CA VAL A 55 -2.04 -7.27 -14.30
C VAL A 55 -0.56 -7.67 -14.45
N SER A 56 -0.28 -8.66 -15.30
CA SER A 56 1.08 -9.12 -15.60
C SER A 56 1.94 -8.03 -16.26
N GLU A 57 1.35 -7.24 -17.15
CA GLU A 57 2.05 -6.15 -17.85
C GLU A 57 2.32 -4.97 -16.90
N ILE A 58 1.34 -4.62 -16.07
CA ILE A 58 1.50 -3.58 -15.04
C ILE A 58 2.60 -3.99 -14.05
N ALA A 59 2.62 -5.26 -13.64
CA ALA A 59 3.62 -5.80 -12.72
C ALA A 59 5.03 -5.72 -13.32
N ALA A 60 5.19 -6.11 -14.59
CA ALA A 60 6.45 -6.03 -15.31
C ALA A 60 6.92 -4.58 -15.49
N PHE A 61 6.01 -3.68 -15.88
CA PHE A 61 6.30 -2.26 -16.09
C PHE A 61 6.75 -1.55 -14.81
N ALA A 62 6.02 -1.75 -13.71
CA ALA A 62 6.27 -1.07 -12.45
C ALA A 62 7.30 -1.78 -11.55
N GLY A 63 7.83 -2.94 -11.97
CA GLY A 63 8.78 -3.72 -11.16
C GLY A 63 8.20 -4.21 -9.83
N ILE A 64 6.89 -4.46 -9.78
CA ILE A 64 6.17 -4.92 -8.57
C ILE A 64 5.51 -6.27 -8.81
N THR A 65 5.11 -6.94 -7.73
CA THR A 65 4.41 -8.24 -7.84
C THR A 65 2.97 -8.06 -8.34
N PRO A 66 2.40 -9.04 -9.06
CA PRO A 66 0.97 -9.06 -9.42
C PRO A 66 0.05 -8.86 -8.21
N ARG A 67 0.41 -9.46 -7.05
CA ARG A 67 -0.29 -9.26 -5.78
C ARG A 67 -0.37 -7.79 -5.40
N ARG A 68 0.71 -7.03 -5.58
CA ARG A 68 0.74 -5.59 -5.27
C ARG A 68 -0.18 -4.80 -6.20
N VAL A 69 -0.24 -5.15 -7.48
CA VAL A 69 -1.18 -4.55 -8.44
C VAL A 69 -2.63 -4.78 -8.00
N TYR A 70 -3.00 -6.01 -7.63
CA TYR A 70 -4.35 -6.29 -7.11
C TYR A 70 -4.67 -5.53 -5.82
N GLN A 71 -3.70 -5.34 -4.92
CA GLN A 71 -3.89 -4.52 -3.73
C GLN A 71 -4.18 -3.06 -4.07
N ILE A 72 -3.51 -2.50 -5.08
CA ILE A 72 -3.76 -1.15 -5.57
C ILE A 72 -5.13 -1.10 -6.23
N ALA A 73 -5.47 -2.07 -7.08
CA ALA A 73 -6.76 -2.16 -7.76
C ALA A 73 -7.93 -2.20 -6.76
N ARG A 74 -7.79 -2.90 -5.63
CA ARG A 74 -8.79 -2.91 -4.55
C ARG A 74 -9.07 -1.54 -3.94
N THR A 75 -8.14 -0.59 -4.02
CA THR A 75 -8.36 0.79 -3.54
C THR A 75 -9.28 1.60 -4.46
N LEU A 76 -9.50 1.15 -5.70
CA LEU A 76 -10.39 1.79 -6.67
C LEU A 76 -11.88 1.46 -6.45
N GLY A 77 -12.18 0.46 -5.60
CA GLY A 77 -13.56 0.11 -5.27
C GLY A 77 -14.37 -0.35 -6.49
N PRO A 78 -15.52 0.29 -6.81
CA PRO A 78 -16.39 -0.10 -7.93
C PRO A 78 -15.74 0.09 -9.31
N GLU A 79 -14.79 1.02 -9.43
CA GLU A 79 -14.06 1.30 -10.67
C GLU A 79 -12.96 0.27 -10.98
N ASN A 80 -12.79 -0.74 -10.12
CA ASN A 80 -11.78 -1.78 -10.31
C ASN A 80 -12.21 -2.75 -11.44
N PRO A 81 -11.52 -2.75 -12.59
CA PRO A 81 -11.91 -3.61 -13.72
C PRO A 81 -11.59 -5.09 -13.50
N TYR A 82 -10.78 -5.43 -12.49
CA TYR A 82 -10.51 -6.82 -12.12
C TYR A 82 -11.50 -7.37 -11.09
N HIS A 83 -12.54 -6.59 -10.76
CA HIS A 83 -13.58 -7.07 -9.88
C HIS A 83 -14.50 -8.04 -10.64
N HIS A 84 -14.25 -9.34 -10.50
CA HIS A 84 -15.21 -10.34 -10.97
C HIS A 84 -16.40 -10.41 -9.99
N PRO A 85 -17.65 -10.12 -10.43
CA PRO A 85 -18.81 -10.36 -9.59
C PRO A 85 -18.88 -11.86 -9.28
N LYS A 86 -19.16 -12.22 -8.03
CA LYS A 86 -19.49 -13.61 -7.68
C LYS A 86 -20.77 -13.96 -8.44
N VAL A 87 -20.65 -14.77 -9.47
CA VAL A 87 -21.80 -15.34 -10.18
C VAL A 87 -22.59 -16.13 -9.13
N THR A 88 -23.70 -15.56 -8.67
CA THR A 88 -24.65 -16.28 -7.86
C THR A 88 -25.65 -16.83 -8.86
N GLU A 89 -25.37 -18.03 -9.39
CA GLU A 89 -26.34 -18.77 -10.19
C GLU A 89 -27.59 -18.97 -9.34
N LYS A 90 -28.61 -18.15 -9.57
CA LYS A 90 -29.96 -18.52 -9.18
C LYS A 90 -30.38 -19.60 -10.16
N VAL A 91 -30.26 -20.85 -9.72
CA VAL A 91 -30.93 -21.98 -10.37
C VAL A 91 -32.42 -21.66 -10.33
N THR A 92 -32.96 -21.33 -11.48
CA THR A 92 -34.40 -21.24 -11.72
C THR A 92 -34.93 -22.68 -11.71
N GLU A 93 -35.59 -23.09 -10.63
CA GLU A 93 -36.46 -24.27 -10.64
C GLU A 93 -37.82 -23.84 -11.21
N GLU A 94 -38.18 -24.42 -12.36
CA GLU A 94 -39.54 -24.46 -12.91
C GLU A 94 -40.32 -25.64 -12.32
#